data_AF-U6MFE5-F1
#
_entry.id   AF-U6MFE5-F1
#
_cell.length_a   1.000
_cell.length_b   1.000
_cell.length_c   1.000
_cell.angle_alpha   90.00
_cell.angle_beta   90.00
_cell.angle_gamma   90.00
#
_symmetry.space_group_name_H-M   'P 1'
#
loop_
_entity.id
_entity.type
_entity.pdbx_description
1 polymer ?
#
loop_
_entity_poly.entity_id
_entity_poly.type
_entity_poly.pdbx_seq_one_letter_code
_entity_poly.pdbx_strand_id
1 'polypeptide(L)'
;ELIESLPPKAFSDMFGSAATSLSRPLLILIDRDFDLLTMLQHTWLYGALIHDLLELRRDVFWRDHAFSPFPVAAAAVSQMLTEYNAELAKVGGRPQDAFSQPEGDISSDILKAVDVLPDLADKKRSLDAHTTIATSLVSSIKDRELDR
;
A
#
# COMPACT_ATOMS: atom_id res chain seq x y z
N GLU A 1 -32.48 -53.03 2.36
CA GLU A 1 -32.96 -52.51 3.66
C GLU A 1 -32.06 -53.13 4.73
N LEU A 2 -31.31 -52.44 5.58
CA LEU A 2 -31.57 -51.16 6.23
C LEU A 2 -30.20 -50.62 6.75
N ILE A 3 -29.46 -49.85 5.93
CA ILE A 3 -28.41 -48.98 6.46
C ILE A 3 -29.15 -47.71 6.88
N GLU A 4 -29.71 -47.74 8.09
CA GLU A 4 -30.45 -46.63 8.65
C GLU A 4 -29.46 -45.52 9.01
N SER A 5 -29.61 -44.42 8.29
CA SER A 5 -28.87 -43.17 8.42
C SER A 5 -28.84 -42.69 9.86
N LEU A 6 -27.63 -42.56 10.42
CA LEU A 6 -27.41 -41.75 11.61
C LEU A 6 -27.93 -40.33 11.31
N PRO A 7 -28.79 -39.73 12.15
CA PRO A 7 -29.27 -38.38 11.91
C PRO A 7 -28.08 -37.41 11.89
N PRO A 8 -28.01 -36.45 10.94
CA PRO A 8 -26.89 -35.52 10.78
C PRO A 8 -26.71 -34.52 11.94
N LYS A 9 -27.39 -34.74 13.07
CA LYS A 9 -27.45 -33.83 14.23
C LYS A 9 -27.02 -34.45 15.55
N ALA A 10 -26.72 -35.77 15.60
CA ALA A 10 -26.27 -36.41 16.84
C ALA A 10 -24.93 -35.85 17.38
N PHE A 11 -24.06 -35.35 16.51
CA PHE A 11 -22.79 -34.72 16.91
C PHE A 11 -22.97 -33.27 17.42
N SER A 12 -24.00 -32.57 16.95
CA SER A 12 -24.29 -31.17 17.30
C SER A 12 -24.93 -31.04 18.70
N ASP A 13 -25.74 -32.02 19.11
CA ASP A 13 -26.46 -31.97 20.39
C ASP A 13 -25.64 -32.45 21.59
N MET A 14 -24.53 -33.21 21.38
CA MET A 14 -23.60 -33.58 22.46
C MET A 14 -22.66 -32.44 22.86
N PHE A 15 -22.33 -31.53 21.93
CA PHE A 15 -21.53 -30.33 22.18
C PHE A 15 -22.42 -29.08 22.28
N GLY A 16 -23.52 -29.24 23.01
CA GLY A 16 -24.57 -28.25 23.18
C GLY A 16 -24.07 -26.82 23.34
N SER A 17 -24.71 -25.95 22.54
CA SER A 17 -25.19 -24.64 22.98
C SER A 17 -24.17 -23.72 23.68
N ALA A 18 -23.01 -23.54 23.07
CA ALA A 18 -22.13 -22.39 23.34
C ALA A 18 -21.47 -21.85 22.06
N ALA A 19 -22.15 -21.98 20.92
CA ALA A 19 -21.78 -21.31 19.67
C ALA A 19 -22.15 -19.81 19.72
N THR A 20 -21.79 -19.13 20.81
CA THR A 20 -21.42 -17.72 20.71
C THR A 20 -20.06 -17.69 20.05
N SER A 21 -20.02 -17.15 18.83
CA SER A 21 -18.90 -16.94 17.93
C SER A 21 -17.67 -16.28 18.57
N LEU A 22 -16.97 -17.00 19.44
CA LEU A 22 -15.71 -16.57 20.02
C LEU A 22 -14.60 -16.99 19.04
N SER A 23 -14.14 -16.03 18.23
CA SER A 23 -12.80 -16.07 17.65
C SER A 23 -11.81 -16.20 18.81
N ARG A 24 -11.40 -17.43 19.14
CA ARG A 24 -10.42 -17.67 20.19
C ARG A 24 -9.05 -17.37 19.59
N PRO A 25 -8.36 -16.30 20.03
CA PRO A 25 -7.05 -15.97 19.48
C PRO A 25 -6.05 -17.10 19.81
N LEU A 26 -5.31 -17.55 18.81
CA LEU A 26 -4.23 -18.52 18.95
C LEU A 26 -2.90 -17.76 19.02
N LEU A 27 -2.12 -18.03 20.07
CA LEU A 27 -0.74 -17.57 20.17
C LEU A 27 0.18 -18.71 19.73
N ILE A 28 0.92 -18.50 18.65
CA ILE A 28 1.92 -19.46 18.15
C ILE A 28 3.29 -18.95 18.57
N LEU A 29 4.02 -19.74 19.35
CA LEU A 29 5.41 -19.50 19.69
C LEU A 29 6.27 -20.42 18.82
N ILE A 30 7.12 -19.81 17.99
CA ILE A 30 8.04 -20.52 17.09
C ILE A 30 9.45 -20.05 17.46
N ASP A 31 10.39 -21.00 17.52
CA ASP A 31 11.80 -20.70 17.75
C ASP A 31 12.46 -20.25 16.43
N ARG A 32 13.48 -19.39 16.51
CA ARG A 32 14.15 -18.80 15.34
C ARG A 32 14.96 -19.81 14.53
N ASP A 33 15.29 -20.95 15.13
CA ASP A 33 16.01 -22.05 14.48
C ASP A 33 15.12 -22.88 13.53
N PHE A 34 13.79 -22.76 13.65
CA PHE A 34 12.83 -23.46 12.79
C PHE A 34 12.95 -23.06 11.32
N ASP A 35 13.36 -21.81 11.03
CA ASP A 35 13.51 -21.31 9.67
C ASP A 35 14.66 -20.29 9.56
N LEU A 36 15.87 -20.81 9.42
CA LEU A 36 17.06 -20.00 9.13
C LEU A 36 17.10 -19.51 7.68
N LEU A 37 16.36 -20.16 6.78
CA LEU A 37 16.41 -19.86 5.35
C LEU A 37 15.78 -18.50 5.07
N THR A 38 14.65 -18.17 5.69
CA THR A 38 14.03 -16.84 5.56
C THR A 38 14.90 -15.71 6.12
N MET A 39 15.78 -15.99 7.08
CA MET A 39 16.76 -14.99 7.56
C MET A 39 17.93 -14.76 6.59
N LEU A 40 18.23 -15.73 5.72
CA LEU A 40 19.32 -15.64 4.75
C LEU A 40 18.85 -15.22 3.35
N GLN A 41 17.58 -15.46 3.03
CA GLN A 41 17.00 -15.10 1.74
C GLN A 41 16.87 -13.59 1.61
N HIS A 42 17.54 -13.03 0.60
CA HIS A 42 17.28 -11.66 0.17
C HIS A 42 15.88 -11.58 -0.43
N THR A 43 14.98 -10.91 0.31
CA THR A 43 13.61 -10.71 -0.11
C THR A 43 13.51 -9.47 -0.99
N TRP A 44 12.95 -9.63 -2.19
CA TRP A 44 12.77 -8.56 -3.17
C TRP A 44 11.48 -7.76 -2.97
N LEU A 45 10.87 -7.85 -1.79
CA LEU A 45 9.71 -7.05 -1.45
C LEU A 45 10.17 -5.63 -1.14
N TYR A 46 9.44 -4.65 -1.67
CA TYR A 46 9.72 -3.23 -1.46
C TYR A 46 9.92 -2.90 0.02
N GLY A 47 9.05 -3.45 0.87
CA GLY A 47 9.08 -3.29 2.30
C GLY A 47 10.35 -3.83 2.93
N ALA A 48 10.75 -5.06 2.59
CA ALA A 48 11.95 -5.68 3.14
C ALA A 48 13.23 -4.92 2.77
N LEU A 49 13.32 -4.41 1.54
CA LEU A 49 14.49 -3.66 1.06
C LEU A 49 14.67 -2.30 1.76
N ILE A 50 13.60 -1.76 2.35
CA ILE A 50 13.57 -0.42 2.91
C ILE A 50 13.52 -0.44 4.44
N HIS A 51 12.89 -1.47 5.01
CA HIS A 51 12.62 -1.61 6.43
C HIS A 51 13.87 -1.51 7.30
N ASP A 52 15.02 -1.98 6.80
CA ASP A 52 16.27 -1.97 7.56
C ASP A 52 17.10 -0.69 7.36
N LEU A 53 16.82 0.08 6.31
CA LEU A 53 17.67 1.20 5.88
C LEU A 53 17.02 2.57 6.13
N LEU A 54 15.70 2.65 6.19
CA LEU A 54 14.97 3.91 6.25
C LEU A 54 13.77 3.80 7.20
N GLU A 55 13.78 4.59 8.28
CA GLU A 55 12.63 4.83 9.16
C GLU A 55 11.54 5.66 8.44
N LEU A 56 11.06 5.17 7.30
CA LEU A 56 10.02 5.87 6.56
C LEU A 56 8.73 5.89 7.39
N ARG A 57 8.12 7.08 7.42
CA ARG A 57 6.72 7.20 7.81
C ARG A 57 5.91 6.26 6.92
N ARG A 58 5.10 5.40 7.56
CA ARG A 58 4.13 4.50 6.91
C ARG A 58 3.05 5.33 6.23
N ASP A 59 3.38 5.93 5.10
CA ASP A 59 2.48 6.72 4.29
C ASP A 59 1.58 5.82 3.43
N VAL A 60 0.71 6.45 2.63
CA VAL A 60 -0.28 5.75 1.80
C VAL A 60 0.40 4.85 0.78
N PHE A 61 1.48 5.33 0.15
CA PHE A 61 2.24 4.53 -0.81
C PHE A 61 2.82 3.28 -0.13
N TRP A 62 3.48 3.45 1.02
CA TRP A 62 4.05 2.34 1.78
C TRP A 62 3.01 1.30 2.15
N ARG A 63 1.85 1.72 2.66
CA ARG A 63 0.78 0.80 3.07
C ARG A 63 0.33 -0.11 1.93
N ASP A 64 0.24 0.44 0.72
CA ASP A 64 -0.35 -0.25 -0.41
C ASP A 64 0.70 -1.08 -1.19
N HIS A 65 1.99 -0.71 -1.10
CA HIS A 65 3.07 -1.34 -1.87
C HIS A 65 4.18 -2.03 -1.05
N ALA A 66 4.20 -1.97 0.28
CA ALA A 66 5.25 -2.58 1.11
C ALA A 66 5.43 -4.09 0.85
N PHE A 67 4.34 -4.81 0.58
CA PHE A 67 4.38 -6.25 0.31
C PHE A 67 4.42 -6.58 -1.19
N SER A 68 4.56 -5.57 -2.05
CA SER A 68 4.71 -5.79 -3.49
C SER A 68 6.18 -6.06 -3.86
N PRO A 69 6.44 -6.91 -4.88
CA PRO A 69 7.78 -7.07 -5.42
C PRO A 69 8.34 -5.74 -5.91
N PHE A 70 9.64 -5.51 -5.73
CA PHE A 70 10.31 -4.25 -6.05
C PHE A 70 10.01 -3.72 -7.47
N PRO A 71 10.03 -4.54 -8.56
CA PRO A 71 9.69 -4.05 -9.89
C PRO A 71 8.27 -3.49 -10.00
N VAL A 72 7.31 -4.10 -9.28
CA VAL A 72 5.91 -3.66 -9.25
C VAL A 72 5.80 -2.34 -8.48
N ALA A 73 6.46 -2.23 -7.33
CA ALA A 73 6.49 -1.00 -6.54
C ALA A 73 7.12 0.17 -7.32
N ALA A 74 8.23 -0.06 -8.01
CA ALA A 74 8.92 0.95 -8.82
C ALA A 74 8.05 1.46 -9.98
N ALA A 75 7.32 0.55 -10.65
CA ALA A 75 6.35 0.92 -11.66
C ALA A 75 5.19 1.75 -11.07
N ALA A 76 4.69 1.37 -9.90
CA ALA A 76 3.61 2.08 -9.22
C ALA A 76 3.99 3.51 -8.81
N VAL A 77 5.23 3.75 -8.33
CA VAL A 77 5.72 5.12 -8.05
C VAL A 77 5.65 5.98 -9.31
N SER A 78 6.12 5.43 -10.44
CA SER A 78 6.15 6.15 -11.72
C SER A 78 4.74 6.46 -12.23
N GLN A 79 3.82 5.51 -12.08
CA GLN A 79 2.41 5.70 -12.42
C GLN A 79 1.76 6.79 -11.55
N MET A 80 1.91 6.69 -10.22
CA MET A 80 1.32 7.69 -9.31
C MET A 80 1.90 9.10 -9.50
N LEU A 81 3.17 9.21 -9.87
CA LEU A 81 3.77 10.50 -10.24
C LEU A 81 3.13 11.08 -11.51
N THR A 82 2.82 10.22 -12.49
CA THR A 82 2.14 10.62 -13.72
C THR A 82 0.71 11.09 -13.43
N GLU A 83 -0.02 10.36 -12.59
CA GLU A 83 -1.37 10.71 -12.13
C GLU A 83 -1.37 12.02 -11.35
N TYR A 84 -0.41 12.21 -10.44
CA TYR A 84 -0.23 13.45 -9.69
C TYR A 84 0.01 14.67 -10.61
N ASN A 85 0.88 14.53 -11.61
CA ASN A 85 1.14 15.62 -12.57
C ASN A 85 -0.11 15.95 -13.41
N ALA A 86 -0.90 14.95 -13.77
CA ALA A 86 -2.18 15.15 -14.46
C ALA A 86 -3.23 15.83 -13.56
N GLU A 87 -3.24 15.52 -12.26
CA GLU A 87 -4.10 16.14 -11.26
C GLU A 87 -3.71 17.60 -11.01
N LEU A 88 -2.41 17.89 -10.89
CA LEU A 88 -1.89 19.25 -10.82
C LEU A 88 -2.26 20.10 -12.04
N ALA A 89 -2.27 19.54 -13.24
CA ALA A 89 -2.65 20.26 -14.45
C ALA A 89 -4.13 20.72 -14.41
N LYS A 90 -5.00 19.97 -13.71
CA LYS A 90 -6.42 20.33 -13.53
C LYS A 90 -6.60 21.43 -12.47
N VAL A 91 -5.80 21.40 -11.40
CA VAL A 91 -5.89 22.37 -10.30
C VAL A 91 -5.16 23.69 -10.61
N GLY A 92 -4.02 23.61 -11.31
CA GLY A 92 -3.20 24.77 -11.70
C GLY A 92 -3.51 25.35 -13.09
N GLY A 93 -4.32 24.66 -13.88
CA GLY A 93 -4.72 25.08 -15.22
C GLY A 93 -5.75 26.22 -15.17
N ARG A 94 -5.30 27.47 -15.10
CA ARG A 94 -6.13 28.59 -15.58
C ARG A 94 -6.41 28.37 -17.08
N PRO A 95 -7.66 28.29 -17.54
CA PRO A 95 -7.93 28.50 -18.96
C PRO A 95 -7.42 29.91 -19.32
N GLN A 96 -6.75 30.05 -20.47
CA GLN A 96 -6.26 31.33 -20.98
C GLN A 96 -7.38 32.37 -21.21
N ASP A 97 -8.64 31.95 -21.05
CA ASP A 97 -9.85 32.70 -21.36
C ASP A 97 -10.57 33.23 -20.09
N ALA A 98 -9.92 33.18 -18.93
CA ALA A 98 -10.49 33.50 -17.61
C ALA A 98 -10.96 34.95 -17.39
N PHE A 99 -10.80 35.84 -18.37
CA PHE A 99 -11.36 37.20 -18.35
C PHE A 99 -12.77 37.28 -18.99
N SER A 100 -13.28 36.17 -19.53
CA SER A 100 -14.53 36.14 -20.29
C SER A 100 -15.69 35.43 -19.57
N GLN A 101 -15.51 34.96 -18.33
CA GLN A 101 -16.56 34.28 -17.55
C GLN A 101 -17.11 35.14 -16.40
N PRO A 102 -18.42 35.04 -16.10
CA PRO A 102 -19.11 35.92 -15.17
C PRO A 102 -18.61 35.74 -13.72
N GLU A 103 -18.58 36.84 -12.98
CA GLU A 103 -17.89 37.09 -11.69
C GLU A 103 -18.24 36.17 -10.50
N GLY A 104 -19.04 35.11 -10.68
CA GLY A 104 -19.53 34.24 -9.59
C GLY A 104 -18.70 32.99 -9.28
N ASP A 105 -17.86 32.50 -10.22
CA ASP A 105 -17.26 31.14 -10.14
C ASP A 105 -15.84 31.12 -9.52
N ILE A 106 -15.15 32.27 -9.54
CA ILE A 106 -13.74 32.38 -9.14
C ILE A 106 -13.54 32.11 -7.65
N SER A 107 -14.50 32.53 -6.80
CA SER A 107 -14.40 32.34 -5.35
C SER A 107 -14.53 30.88 -4.94
N SER A 108 -15.46 30.13 -5.56
CA SER A 108 -15.65 28.70 -5.28
C SER A 108 -14.46 27.85 -5.71
N ASP A 109 -13.82 28.19 -6.82
CA ASP A 109 -12.67 27.43 -7.31
C ASP A 109 -11.40 27.70 -6.50
N ILE A 110 -11.20 28.93 -6.03
CA ILE A 110 -10.13 29.25 -5.07
C ILE A 110 -10.35 28.51 -3.75
N LEU A 111 -11.59 28.46 -3.25
CA LEU A 111 -11.91 27.74 -2.01
C LEU A 111 -11.66 26.23 -2.14
N LYS A 112 -12.02 25.61 -3.27
CA LYS A 112 -11.68 24.20 -3.55
C LYS A 112 -10.17 23.98 -3.67
N ALA A 113 -9.45 24.87 -4.34
CA ALA A 113 -8.01 24.78 -4.48
C ALA A 113 -7.29 24.89 -3.13
N VAL A 114 -7.74 25.80 -2.25
CA VAL A 114 -7.17 25.99 -0.90
C VAL A 114 -7.29 24.72 -0.04
N ASP A 115 -8.37 23.95 -0.19
CA ASP A 115 -8.58 22.70 0.55
C ASP A 115 -7.72 21.54 0.03
N VAL A 116 -7.52 21.44 -1.29
CA VAL A 116 -6.84 20.28 -1.93
C VAL A 116 -5.32 20.44 -2.05
N LEU A 117 -4.80 21.68 -2.08
CA LEU A 117 -3.36 21.96 -2.16
C LEU A 117 -2.49 21.33 -1.05
N PRO A 118 -2.86 21.37 0.24
CA PRO A 118 -2.04 20.73 1.29
C PRO A 118 -1.92 19.21 1.06
N ASP A 119 -3.01 18.54 0.69
CA ASP A 119 -3.02 17.09 0.43
C ASP A 119 -2.13 16.74 -0.78
N LEU A 120 -2.18 17.54 -1.84
CA LEU A 120 -1.30 17.39 -3.01
C LEU A 120 0.17 17.57 -2.64
N ALA A 121 0.48 18.53 -1.76
CA ALA A 121 1.85 18.76 -1.31
C ALA A 121 2.40 17.58 -0.50
N ASP A 122 1.59 16.99 0.39
CA ASP A 122 1.98 15.82 1.15
C ASP A 122 2.14 14.57 0.26
N LYS A 123 1.23 14.38 -0.70
CA LYS A 123 1.33 13.31 -1.72
C LYS A 123 2.61 13.45 -2.55
N LYS A 124 2.95 14.68 -2.97
CA LYS A 124 4.20 14.96 -3.69
C LYS A 124 5.42 14.60 -2.86
N ARG A 125 5.45 15.03 -1.59
CA ARG A 125 6.57 14.77 -0.68
C ARG A 125 6.80 13.27 -0.50
N SER A 126 5.75 12.49 -0.35
CA SER A 126 5.80 11.03 -0.27
C SER A 126 6.37 10.43 -1.57
N LEU A 127 5.81 10.80 -2.73
CA LEU A 127 6.25 10.27 -4.03
C LEU A 127 7.71 10.62 -4.36
N ASP A 128 8.17 11.83 -4.07
CA ASP A 128 9.55 12.25 -4.29
C ASP A 128 10.53 11.43 -3.42
N ALA A 129 10.14 11.12 -2.17
CA ALA A 129 10.90 10.22 -1.31
C ALA A 129 10.99 8.81 -1.90
N HIS A 130 9.86 8.20 -2.25
CA HIS A 130 9.82 6.85 -2.82
C HIS A 130 10.53 6.73 -4.18
N THR A 131 10.51 7.79 -5.00
CA THR A 131 11.26 7.87 -6.26
C THR A 131 12.77 7.88 -6.00
N THR A 132 13.23 8.66 -5.03
CA THR A 132 14.65 8.72 -4.65
C THR A 132 15.14 7.36 -4.16
N ILE A 133 14.33 6.70 -3.33
CA ILE A 133 14.64 5.37 -2.79
C ILE A 133 14.68 4.32 -3.90
N ALA A 134 13.65 4.25 -4.74
CA ALA A 134 13.60 3.31 -5.84
C ALA A 134 14.82 3.46 -6.75
N THR A 135 15.20 4.70 -7.06
CA THR A 135 16.38 4.99 -7.90
C THR A 135 17.68 4.54 -7.23
N SER A 136 17.86 4.82 -5.94
CA SER A 136 19.03 4.38 -5.16
C SER A 136 19.12 2.85 -5.05
N LEU A 137 17.98 2.17 -4.87
CA LEU A 137 17.90 0.72 -4.87
C LEU A 137 18.28 0.12 -6.23
N VAL A 138 17.77 0.68 -7.34
CA VAL A 138 18.16 0.23 -8.70
C VAL A 138 19.68 0.35 -8.88
N SER A 139 20.30 1.45 -8.45
CA SER A 139 21.76 1.60 -8.51
C SER A 139 22.46 0.51 -7.70
N SER A 140 22.04 0.33 -6.44
CA SER A 140 22.66 -0.63 -5.52
C SER A 140 22.53 -2.09 -5.99
N ILE A 141 21.41 -2.43 -6.62
CA ILE A 141 21.16 -3.76 -7.20
C ILE A 141 22.11 -4.01 -8.38
N LYS A 142 22.24 -3.02 -9.28
CA LYS A 142 23.15 -3.10 -10.44
C LYS A 142 24.60 -3.19 -10.03
N ASP A 143 25.04 -2.38 -9.06
CA ASP A 143 26.42 -2.35 -8.58
C ASP A 143 26.85 -3.69 -7.96
N ARG A 144 25.89 -4.46 -7.46
CA ARG A 144 26.10 -5.76 -6.80
C ARG A 144 25.83 -6.97 -7.71
N GLU A 145 25.45 -6.75 -8.97
CA GLU A 145 25.03 -7.79 -9.92
C GLU A 145 23.93 -8.72 -9.35
N LEU A 146 23.05 -8.19 -8.50
CA LEU A 146 21.97 -8.98 -7.87
C LEU A 146 20.81 -9.26 -8.85
N ASP A 147 20.87 -8.73 -10.07
CA ASP A 147 19.91 -8.97 -11.15
C ASP A 147 20.20 -10.22 -11.99
N ARG A 148 21.31 -10.92 -11.73
CA ARG A 148 21.70 -12.19 -12.35
C ARG A 148 21.23 -13.42 -11.57
#